data_AF-A0A961MGT3-F1
#
_entry.id   AF-A0A961MGT3-F1
#
_cell.length_a   1.000
_cell.length_b   1.000
_cell.length_c   1.000
_cell.angle_alpha   90.00
_cell.angle_beta   90.00
_cell.angle_gamma   90.00
#
_symmetry.space_group_name_H-M   'P 1'
#
loop_
_entity.id
_entity.type
_entity.pdbx_description
1 polymer ?
#
loop_
_entity_poly.entity_id
_entity_poly.type
_entity_poly.pdbx_seq_one_letter_code
_entity_poly.pdbx_strand_id
1 'polypeptide(L)'
;MSDPAVFSILLVLLLGLLASGVWVAVSLLVVALAGLSLFSNAPTGLVMATTLWGHSHSWPLAALPLFILMGEILLRSRLSQDMFTGLAPWLGRAPGRLLHVNVLGCAI
;
A
#
# COMPACT_ATOMS: atom_id res chain seq x y z
N MET A 1 -7.60 -11.66 -34.80
CA MET A 1 -7.98 -10.23 -34.68
C MET A 1 -6.70 -9.43 -34.79
N SER A 2 -6.67 -8.29 -35.48
CA SER A 2 -5.52 -7.39 -35.47
C SER A 2 -5.29 -6.83 -34.06
N ASP A 3 -4.05 -6.83 -33.56
CA ASP A 3 -3.67 -6.30 -32.24
C ASP A 3 -4.27 -4.91 -31.92
N PRO A 4 -4.32 -3.93 -32.84
CA PRO A 4 -4.96 -2.63 -32.57
C PRO A 4 -6.48 -2.70 -32.36
N ALA A 5 -7.17 -3.70 -32.92
CA ALA A 5 -8.61 -3.88 -32.71
C ALA A 5 -8.90 -4.40 -31.29
N VAL A 6 -8.08 -5.31 -30.76
CA VAL A 6 -8.22 -5.81 -29.38
C VAL A 6 -8.01 -4.68 -28.37
N PHE A 7 -6.99 -3.85 -28.58
CA PHE A 7 -6.71 -2.69 -27.74
C PHE A 7 -7.89 -1.71 -27.69
N SER A 8 -8.42 -1.32 -28.86
CA SER A 8 -9.53 -0.35 -28.92
C SER A 8 -10.82 -0.86 -28.28
N ILE A 9 -11.14 -2.15 -28.44
CA ILE A 9 -12.32 -2.76 -27.79
C ILE A 9 -12.18 -2.72 -26.26
N LEU A 10 -11.04 -3.13 -25.71
CA LEU A 10 -10.81 -3.14 -24.26
C LEU A 10 -10.79 -1.73 -23.68
N LEU A 11 -10.23 -0.76 -24.42
CA LEU A 11 -10.23 0.65 -24.03
C LEU A 11 -11.65 1.20 -23.92
N VAL A 12 -12.48 0.97 -24.94
CA VAL A 12 -13.88 1.43 -24.96
C VAL A 12 -14.68 0.77 -23.84
N LEU A 13 -14.48 -0.53 -23.61
CA LEU A 13 -15.12 -1.25 -22.50
C LEU A 13 -14.74 -0.63 -21.14
N LEU A 14 -13.46 -0.36 -20.91
CA LEU A 14 -12.97 0.25 -19.68
C LEU A 14 -13.58 1.66 -19.48
N LEU A 15 -13.52 2.51 -20.51
CA LEU A 15 -14.07 3.86 -20.43
C LEU A 15 -15.59 3.86 -20.22
N GLY A 16 -16.31 2.92 -20.82
CA GLY A 16 -17.74 2.73 -20.59
C GLY A 16 -18.07 2.34 -19.14
N LEU A 17 -17.27 1.45 -18.54
CA LEU A 17 -17.41 1.04 -17.13
C LEU A 17 -17.06 2.18 -16.15
N LEU A 18 -16.07 3.01 -16.48
CA LEU A 18 -15.74 4.18 -15.65
C LEU A 18 -16.82 5.26 -15.78
N ALA A 19 -17.35 5.48 -16.99
CA ALA A 19 -18.41 6.46 -17.24
C ALA A 19 -19.72 6.10 -16.52
N SER A 20 -20.01 4.82 -16.29
CA SER A 20 -21.17 4.37 -15.51
C SER A 20 -21.01 4.54 -13.99
N GLY A 21 -19.87 5.06 -13.53
CA GLY A 21 -19.62 5.33 -12.10
C GLY A 21 -19.30 4.09 -11.27
N VAL A 22 -18.98 2.96 -11.92
CA VAL A 22 -18.55 1.73 -11.24
C VAL A 22 -17.19 1.95 -10.58
N TRP A 23 -16.97 1.31 -9.42
CA TRP A 23 -15.72 1.38 -8.68
C TRP A 23 -14.54 0.89 -9.53
N VAL A 24 -13.43 1.64 -9.54
CA VAL A 24 -12.29 1.43 -10.48
C VAL A 24 -11.72 0.01 -10.40
N ALA A 25 -11.63 -0.57 -9.20
CA ALA A 25 -11.11 -1.93 -9.06
C ALA A 25 -12.03 -2.97 -9.74
N VAL A 26 -13.36 -2.79 -9.62
CA VAL A 26 -14.34 -3.69 -10.25
C VAL A 26 -14.30 -3.55 -11.76
N SER A 27 -14.19 -2.33 -12.29
CA SER A 27 -14.06 -2.12 -13.74
C SER A 27 -12.80 -2.77 -14.31
N LEU A 28 -11.66 -2.65 -13.62
CA LEU A 28 -10.41 -3.30 -14.05
C LEU A 28 -10.52 -4.83 -14.03
N LEU A 29 -11.19 -5.37 -13.01
CA LEU A 29 -11.40 -6.82 -12.88
C LEU A 29 -12.30 -7.36 -14.00
N VAL A 30 -13.39 -6.66 -14.32
CA VAL A 30 -14.28 -7.02 -15.44
C VAL A 30 -13.55 -6.93 -16.78
N VAL A 31 -12.77 -5.87 -17.02
CA VAL A 31 -11.99 -5.72 -18.26
C VAL A 31 -10.92 -6.81 -18.38
N ALA A 32 -10.25 -7.17 -17.27
CA ALA A 32 -9.29 -8.27 -17.26
C ALA A 32 -9.96 -9.62 -17.57
N LEU A 33 -11.11 -9.92 -16.95
CA LEU A 33 -11.88 -11.12 -17.24
C LEU A 33 -12.37 -11.17 -18.69
N ALA A 34 -12.90 -10.07 -19.21
CA ALA A 34 -13.36 -9.96 -20.60
C ALA A 34 -12.18 -10.12 -21.58
N GLY A 35 -11.04 -9.51 -21.28
CA GLY A 35 -9.81 -9.63 -22.07
C GLY A 35 -9.31 -11.07 -22.15
N LEU A 36 -9.20 -11.76 -21.02
CA LEU A 36 -8.74 -13.15 -20.99
C LEU A 36 -9.76 -14.11 -21.61
N SER A 37 -11.06 -13.96 -21.33
CA SER A 37 -12.08 -14.90 -21.81
C SER A 37 -12.39 -14.78 -23.31
N LEU A 38 -12.33 -13.58 -23.88
CA LEU A 38 -12.70 -13.34 -25.27
C LEU A 38 -11.51 -13.38 -26.23
N PHE A 39 -10.30 -13.04 -25.76
CA PHE A 39 -9.14 -12.87 -26.63
C PHE A 39 -7.94 -13.78 -26.30
N SER A 40 -7.96 -14.52 -25.20
CA SER A 40 -6.90 -15.46 -24.83
C SER A 40 -7.39 -16.91 -24.84
N ASN A 41 -6.52 -17.84 -25.27
CA ASN A 41 -6.74 -19.29 -25.12
C ASN A 41 -6.25 -19.83 -23.76
N ALA A 42 -5.68 -18.97 -22.91
CA ALA A 42 -5.18 -19.37 -21.61
C ALA A 42 -6.34 -19.72 -20.63
N PRO A 43 -6.14 -20.63 -19.66
CA PRO A 43 -7.17 -20.95 -18.68
C PRO A 43 -7.49 -19.74 -17.78
N THR A 44 -8.54 -18.99 -18.11
CA THR A 44 -8.93 -17.74 -17.44
C THR A 44 -9.06 -17.89 -15.93
N GLY A 45 -9.68 -18.98 -15.47
CA GLY A 45 -9.87 -19.24 -14.04
C GLY A 45 -8.55 -19.41 -13.28
N LEU A 46 -7.59 -20.15 -13.85
CA LEU A 46 -6.30 -20.38 -13.19
C LEU A 46 -5.46 -19.11 -13.16
N VAL A 47 -5.42 -18.35 -14.27
CA VAL A 47 -4.65 -17.10 -14.34
C VAL A 47 -5.21 -16.05 -13.38
N MET A 48 -6.54 -15.90 -13.33
CA MET A 48 -7.16 -14.98 -12.38
C MET A 48 -6.89 -15.39 -10.92
N ALA A 49 -7.00 -16.69 -10.61
CA ALA A 49 -6.75 -17.19 -9.26
C ALA A 49 -5.31 -16.92 -8.80
N THR A 50 -4.31 -17.18 -9.65
CA THR A 50 -2.90 -16.97 -9.29
C THR A 50 -2.55 -15.49 -9.15
N THR A 51 -3.09 -14.62 -10.02
CA THR A 51 -2.87 -13.17 -9.93
C THR A 51 -3.53 -12.59 -8.68
N LEU A 52 -4.79 -12.92 -8.40
CA LEU A 52 -5.50 -12.46 -7.20
C LEU A 52 -4.82 -12.94 -5.92
N TRP A 53 -4.38 -14.20 -5.89
CA TRP A 53 -3.60 -14.74 -4.77
C TRP A 53 -2.28 -14.00 -4.57
N GLY A 54 -1.56 -13.73 -5.65
CA GLY A 54 -0.29 -12.99 -5.62
C GLY A 54 -0.43 -11.58 -5.03
N HIS A 55 -1.53 -10.88 -5.34
CA HIS A 55 -1.80 -9.56 -4.75
C HIS A 55 -2.26 -9.62 -3.29
N SER A 56 -2.88 -10.72 -2.87
CA SER A 56 -3.36 -10.91 -1.50
C SER A 56 -2.20 -11.15 -0.52
N HIS A 57 -1.13 -11.79 -0.98
CA HIS A 57 0.08 -12.05 -0.18
C HIS A 57 1.16 -10.98 -0.45
N SER A 58 0.85 -9.72 -0.17
CA SER A 58 1.80 -8.62 -0.40
C SER A 58 2.71 -8.37 0.82
N TRP A 59 3.99 -8.09 0.57
CA TRP A 59 4.97 -7.76 1.62
C TRP A 59 4.54 -6.58 2.53
N PRO A 60 3.85 -5.54 2.03
CA PRO A 60 3.31 -4.47 2.88
C PRO A 60 2.33 -4.95 3.96
N LEU A 61 1.52 -5.98 3.68
CA LEU A 61 0.60 -6.55 4.68
C LEU A 61 1.37 -7.23 5.82
N ALA A 62 2.55 -7.79 5.54
CA ALA A 62 3.46 -8.33 6.55
C ALA A 62 4.21 -7.25 7.34
N ALA A 63 4.37 -6.04 6.78
CA ALA A 63 4.99 -4.92 7.49
C ALA A 63 4.08 -4.35 8.59
N LEU A 64 2.76 -4.40 8.44
CA LEU A 64 1.79 -3.95 9.45
C LEU A 64 1.99 -4.58 10.84
N PRO A 65 2.02 -5.92 10.99
CA PRO A 65 2.22 -6.53 12.31
C PRO A 65 3.61 -6.24 12.90
N LEU A 66 4.65 -6.16 12.07
CA LEU A 66 5.99 -5.78 12.53
C LEU A 66 6.05 -4.33 13.02
N PHE A 67 5.32 -3.43 12.36
CA PHE A 67 5.20 -2.03 12.79
C PHE A 67 4.48 -1.93 14.14
N ILE A 68 3.39 -2.67 14.31
CA ILE A 68 2.67 -2.75 15.60
C ILE A 68 3.57 -3.32 16.69
N LEU A 69 4.30 -4.41 16.41
CA LEU A 69 5.22 -5.04 17.34
C LEU A 69 6.34 -4.08 17.78
N MET A 70 6.97 -3.39 16.83
CA MET A 70 7.98 -2.37 17.12
C MET A 70 7.41 -1.27 18.01
N GLY A 71 6.20 -0.78 17.70
CA GLY A 71 5.50 0.22 18.49
C GLY A 71 5.24 -0.25 19.93
N GLU A 72 4.80 -1.49 20.11
CA GLU A 72 4.60 -2.08 21.44
C GLU A 72 5.92 -2.23 22.22
N ILE A 73 7.00 -2.68 21.57
CA ILE A 73 8.31 -2.82 22.21
C ILE A 73 8.84 -1.46 22.67
N LEU A 74 8.78 -0.43 21.81
CA LEU A 74 9.22 0.92 22.15
C LEU A 74 8.43 1.52 23.32
N LEU A 75 7.12 1.24 23.39
CA LEU A 75 6.25 1.72 24.46
C LEU A 75 6.52 0.97 25.78
N ARG A 76 6.65 -0.36 25.73
CA ARG A 76 6.77 -1.22 26.92
C ARG A 76 8.16 -1.17 27.55
N SER A 77 9.20 -0.96 26.75
CA SER A 77 10.58 -0.77 27.21
C SER A 77 10.86 0.62 27.79
N ARG A 78 9.90 1.56 27.70
CA ARG A 78 10.08 2.98 28.06
C ARG A 78 11.25 3.66 27.33
N LEU A 79 11.74 3.08 26.24
CA LEU A 79 12.89 3.58 25.49
C LEU A 79 12.65 5.01 24.97
N SER A 80 11.39 5.32 24.61
CA SER A 80 10.98 6.68 24.28
C SER A 80 11.13 7.65 25.47
N GLN A 81 10.68 7.27 26.66
CA GLN A 81 10.81 8.08 27.88
C GLN A 81 12.28 8.25 28.30
N ASP A 82 13.09 7.20 28.16
CA ASP A 82 14.51 7.23 28.47
C ASP A 82 15.29 8.10 27.48
N MET A 83 14.95 8.06 26.18
CA MET A 83 15.49 9.00 25.18
C MET A 83 15.15 10.45 25.52
N PHE A 84 13.89 10.74 25.84
CA PHE A 84 13.46 12.11 26.19
C PHE A 84 14.13 12.60 27.48
N THR A 85 14.25 11.75 28.49
CA THR A 85 14.88 12.09 29.77
C THR A 85 16.40 12.23 29.65
N GLY A 86 17.05 11.43 28.79
CA GLY A 86 18.48 11.54 28.49
C GLY A 86 18.86 12.75 27.64
N LEU A 87 17.99 13.17 26.71
CA LEU A 87 18.19 14.36 25.87
C LEU A 87 17.84 15.68 26.59
N ALA A 88 16.91 15.65 27.56
CA ALA A 88 16.48 16.82 28.32
C ALA A 88 17.60 17.63 29.01
N PRO A 89 18.60 17.05 29.70
CA PRO A 89 19.68 17.81 30.33
C PRO A 89 20.64 18.46 29.31
N TRP A 90 20.83 17.85 28.13
CA TRP A 90 21.68 18.39 27.07
C TRP A 90 21.03 19.60 26.38
N LEU A 91 19.71 19.55 26.19
CA LEU A 91 18.94 20.63 25.59
C LEU A 91 18.39 21.68 26.56
N GLY A 92 18.59 21.50 27.87
CA GLY A 92 18.18 22.45 28.91
C GLY A 92 18.84 23.83 28.79
N ARG A 93 19.96 23.94 28.07
CA ARG A 93 20.69 25.19 27.81
C ARG A 93 20.16 26.00 26.61
N ALA A 94 19.32 25.41 25.76
CA ALA A 94 18.78 26.09 24.57
C ALA A 94 17.39 26.71 24.83
N PRO A 95 17.15 27.99 24.49
CA PRO A 95 15.85 28.63 24.65
C PRO A 95 14.83 27.98 23.69
N GLY A 96 13.93 27.15 24.24
CA GLY A 96 12.96 26.33 23.47
C GLY A 96 12.82 24.88 23.96
N ARG A 97 13.68 24.45 24.90
CA ARG A 97 13.64 23.21 25.72
C ARG A 97 12.86 22.04 25.08
N LEU A 98 11.60 21.81 25.44
CA LEU A 98 10.83 20.62 25.05
C LEU A 98 10.58 20.51 23.53
N LEU A 99 10.46 21.64 22.84
CA LEU A 99 10.14 21.66 21.41
C LEU A 99 11.32 21.19 20.56
N HIS A 100 12.54 21.56 20.95
CA HIS A 100 13.77 21.12 20.28
C HIS A 100 14.12 19.66 20.61
N VAL A 101 13.75 19.17 21.80
CA VAL A 101 13.95 17.75 22.16
C VAL A 101 13.10 16.84 21.27
N ASN A 102 11.86 17.24 20.96
CA ASN A 102 11.02 16.46 20.04
C ASN A 102 11.57 16.44 18.60
N VAL A 103 12.06 17.58 18.11
CA VAL A 103 12.66 17.67 16.75
C VAL A 103 13.92 16.81 16.64
N LEU A 104 14.81 16.86 17.64
CA LEU A 104 16.00 15.99 17.65
C LEU A 104 15.65 14.52 17.88
N GLY A 105 14.65 14.23 18.72
CA GLY A 105 14.17 12.87 18.97
C GLY A 105 13.50 12.24 17.74
N CYS A 106 12.84 13.02 16.89
CA CYS A 106 12.31 12.56 15.60
C CYS A 106 13.37 12.51 14.47
N ALA A 107 14.51 13.18 14.63
CA ALA A 107 15.58 13.19 13.64
C ALA A 107 16.54 12.00 13.76
N ILE A 108 16.45 11.23 14.85
CA ILE A 108 17.22 10.02 15.14
C ILE A 108 16.30 8.80 14.97
#